data_AF-A0A348NN72-F1
#
_entry.id   AF-A0A348NN72-F1
#
_cell.length_a   1.000
_cell.length_b   1.000
_cell.length_c   1.000
_cell.angle_alpha   90.00
_cell.angle_beta   90.00
_cell.angle_gamma   90.00
#
_symmetry.space_group_name_H-M   'P 1'
#
loop_
_entity.id
_entity.type
_entity.pdbx_description
1 polymer ?
#
loop_
_entity_poly.entity_id
_entity_poly.type
_entity_poly.pdbx_seq_one_letter_code
_entity_poly.pdbx_strand_id
1 'polypeptide(L)'
;DDTAYSLNDIVDGIHARYINVGSITEWAAGQDLDATQTAWIDKLCQVIREDRYESHFGARIGRFVHGCTLTPRSGFLSDRTNRHAFDLTIAADVKAESALYKRIALDLIFRSPQLQQIEFKGGHILEKLFTALCQNCA
;
A
#
# COMPACT_ATOMS: atom_id res chain seq x y z
N ASP A 1 1.34 -6.87 -6.93
CA ASP A 1 0.28 -6.42 -6.01
C ASP A 1 0.83 -5.50 -4.94
N ASP A 2 1.67 -6.01 -4.04
CA ASP A 2 2.27 -5.22 -2.95
C ASP A 2 2.91 -3.90 -3.40
N THR A 3 3.65 -3.89 -4.51
CA THR A 3 4.24 -2.68 -5.09
C THR A 3 3.20 -1.65 -5.50
N ALA A 4 2.12 -2.08 -6.14
CA ALA A 4 1.11 -1.17 -6.66
C ALA A 4 0.34 -0.53 -5.50
N TYR A 5 -0.20 -1.34 -4.58
CA TYR A 5 -0.97 -0.81 -3.45
C TYR A 5 -0.13 0.06 -2.51
N SER A 6 1.05 -0.43 -2.07
CA SER A 6 1.85 0.32 -1.07
C SER A 6 2.35 1.67 -1.56
N LEU A 7 2.51 1.88 -2.87
CA LEU A 7 2.97 3.14 -3.44
C LEU A 7 1.81 4.02 -3.91
N ASN A 8 0.81 3.43 -4.60
CA ASN A 8 -0.31 4.19 -5.12
C ASN A 8 -1.19 4.73 -3.99
N ASP A 9 -1.41 3.98 -2.92
CA ASP A 9 -2.20 4.45 -1.78
C ASP A 9 -1.58 5.73 -1.17
N ILE A 10 -0.25 5.86 -1.17
CA ILE A 10 0.40 7.08 -0.71
C ILE A 10 0.13 8.24 -1.66
N VAL A 11 0.28 8.03 -2.97
CA VAL A 11 0.02 9.05 -4.00
C VAL A 11 -1.44 9.52 -3.94
N ASP A 12 -2.39 8.58 -3.90
CA ASP A 12 -3.82 8.87 -3.79
C ASP A 12 -4.15 9.53 -2.45
N GLY A 13 -3.51 9.11 -1.36
CA GLY A 13 -3.61 9.74 -0.05
C GLY A 13 -3.17 11.21 -0.06
N ILE A 14 -2.12 11.54 -0.83
CA ILE A 14 -1.68 12.93 -1.03
C ILE A 14 -2.72 13.72 -1.82
N HIS A 15 -3.22 13.18 -2.94
CA HIS A 15 -4.26 13.83 -3.75
C HIS A 15 -5.55 14.08 -2.97
N ALA A 16 -5.97 13.09 -2.18
CA ALA A 16 -7.16 13.17 -1.33
C ALA A 16 -6.93 13.98 -0.03
N ARG A 17 -5.72 14.50 0.18
CA ARG A 17 -5.31 15.33 1.33
C ARG A 17 -5.32 14.61 2.69
N TYR A 18 -5.45 13.29 2.71
CA TYR A 18 -5.20 12.47 3.89
C TYR A 18 -3.73 12.51 4.30
N ILE A 19 -2.85 12.61 3.30
CA ILE A 19 -1.41 12.69 3.48
C ILE A 19 -0.91 14.07 3.06
N ASN A 20 -0.26 14.74 3.98
CA ASN A 20 0.53 15.94 3.79
C ASN A 20 1.69 15.95 4.79
N VAL A 21 2.65 16.87 4.61
CA VAL A 21 3.83 16.99 5.49
C VAL A 21 3.45 17.06 6.96
N GLY A 22 2.40 17.80 7.32
CA GLY A 22 1.93 17.93 8.69
C GLY A 22 1.46 16.59 9.25
N SER A 23 0.52 15.93 8.55
CA SER A 23 -0.02 14.62 8.98
C SER A 23 1.06 13.54 9.11
N ILE A 24 2.04 13.50 8.20
CA ILE A 24 3.14 12.54 8.27
C ILE A 24 4.04 12.85 9.47
N THR A 25 4.36 14.12 9.70
CA THR A 25 5.24 14.53 10.81
C THR A 25 4.58 14.23 12.15
N GLU A 26 3.28 14.50 12.30
CA GLU A 26 2.52 14.17 13.50
C GLU A 26 2.43 12.66 13.71
N TRP A 27 2.11 11.90 12.67
CA TRP A 27 2.09 10.44 12.74
C TRP A 27 3.44 9.87 13.15
N ALA A 28 4.53 10.33 12.51
CA ALA A 28 5.89 9.87 12.77
C ALA A 28 6.36 10.18 14.21
N ALA A 29 5.94 11.30 14.80
CA ALA A 29 6.25 11.64 16.18
C ALA A 29 5.67 10.65 17.20
N GLY A 30 4.61 9.91 16.83
CA GLY A 30 4.01 8.85 17.65
C GLY A 30 4.54 7.44 17.35
N GLN A 31 5.51 7.29 16.45
CA GLN A 31 6.06 5.98 16.07
C GLN A 31 7.46 5.77 16.65
N ASP A 32 7.81 4.51 16.92
CA ASP A 32 9.20 4.09 17.12
C ASP A 32 9.81 3.76 15.75
N LEU A 33 10.58 4.69 15.20
CA LEU A 33 11.20 4.58 13.87
C LEU A 33 12.71 4.39 13.99
N ASP A 34 13.23 3.45 13.23
CA ASP A 34 14.69 3.32 13.07
C ASP A 34 15.26 4.44 12.16
N ALA A 35 16.58 4.53 12.07
CA ALA A 35 17.26 5.55 11.26
C ALA A 35 16.91 5.46 9.75
N THR A 36 16.66 4.25 9.23
CA THR A 36 16.33 4.03 7.82
C THR A 36 14.89 4.48 7.54
N GLN A 37 13.95 4.11 8.42
CA GLN A 37 12.57 4.54 8.35
C GLN A 37 12.46 6.06 8.48
N THR A 38 13.21 6.66 9.40
CA THR A 38 13.28 8.12 9.55
C THR A 38 13.74 8.78 8.24
N ALA A 39 14.80 8.26 7.62
CA ALA A 39 15.27 8.78 6.33
C ALA A 39 14.24 8.64 5.20
N TRP A 40 13.45 7.56 5.18
CA TRP A 40 12.35 7.41 4.22
C TRP A 40 11.21 8.41 4.47
N ILE A 41 10.87 8.68 5.72
CA ILE A 41 9.88 9.70 6.09
C ILE A 41 10.36 11.10 5.71
N ASP A 42 11.61 11.45 6.03
CA ASP A 42 12.20 12.72 5.66
C ASP A 42 12.20 12.91 4.14
N LYS A 43 12.52 11.84 3.40
CA LYS A 43 12.47 11.86 1.95
C LYS A 43 11.05 12.05 1.43
N LEU A 44 10.06 11.37 2.01
CA LEU A 44 8.65 11.52 1.66
C LEU A 44 8.18 12.97 1.88
N CYS A 45 8.47 13.53 3.06
CA CYS A 45 8.17 14.92 3.37
C CYS A 45 8.84 15.88 2.39
N GLN A 46 10.10 15.64 2.03
CA GLN A 46 10.82 16.43 1.03
C GLN A 46 10.10 16.41 -0.32
N VAL A 47 9.79 15.23 -0.87
CA VAL A 47 9.18 15.13 -2.22
C VAL A 47 7.77 15.67 -2.28
N ILE A 48 7.01 15.64 -1.16
CA ILE A 48 5.70 16.29 -1.05
C ILE A 48 5.86 17.82 -1.08
N ARG A 49 6.80 18.38 -0.30
CA ARG A 49 7.06 19.84 -0.32
C ARG A 49 7.46 20.35 -1.70
N GLU A 50 8.20 19.53 -2.43
CA GLU A 50 8.71 19.85 -3.75
C GLU A 50 7.70 19.56 -4.88
N ASP A 51 6.52 19.03 -4.57
CA ASP A 51 5.51 18.60 -5.54
C ASP A 51 6.04 17.59 -6.58
N ARG A 52 6.99 16.72 -6.14
CA ARG A 52 7.63 15.69 -7.00
C ARG A 52 7.23 14.27 -6.65
N TYR A 53 6.25 14.08 -5.79
CA TYR A 53 5.88 12.77 -5.25
C TYR A 53 5.44 11.78 -6.35
N GLU A 54 4.67 12.18 -7.35
CA GLU A 54 4.27 11.27 -8.45
C GLU A 54 5.49 10.69 -9.18
N SER A 55 6.43 11.55 -9.58
CA SER A 55 7.66 11.12 -10.25
C SER A 55 8.54 10.23 -9.35
N HIS A 56 8.59 10.55 -8.05
CA HIS A 56 9.35 9.80 -7.06
C HIS A 56 8.78 8.38 -6.90
N PHE A 57 7.46 8.27 -6.75
CA PHE A 57 6.77 6.99 -6.60
C PHE A 57 6.78 6.18 -7.90
N GLY A 58 6.68 6.82 -9.07
CA GLY A 58 6.84 6.17 -10.36
C GLY A 58 8.21 5.48 -10.51
N ALA A 59 9.29 6.16 -10.11
CA ALA A 59 10.63 5.55 -10.09
C ALA A 59 10.74 4.42 -9.04
N ARG A 60 10.05 4.54 -7.89
CA ARG A 60 10.03 3.51 -6.85
C ARG A 60 9.32 2.23 -7.27
N ILE A 61 8.29 2.30 -8.12
CA ILE A 61 7.69 1.09 -8.72
C ILE A 61 8.77 0.25 -9.40
N GLY A 62 9.60 0.91 -10.23
CA GLY A 62 10.75 0.27 -10.86
C GLY A 62 11.68 -0.39 -9.86
N ARG A 63 12.10 0.34 -8.80
CA ARG A 63 12.95 -0.24 -7.74
C ARG A 63 12.32 -1.48 -7.10
N PHE A 64 11.04 -1.44 -6.77
CA PHE A 64 10.37 -2.55 -6.07
C PHE A 64 10.26 -3.79 -6.96
N VAL A 65 10.02 -3.61 -8.26
CA VAL A 65 10.03 -4.71 -9.25
C VAL A 65 11.43 -5.31 -9.36
N HIS A 66 12.47 -4.49 -9.45
CA HIS A 66 13.86 -4.98 -9.53
C HIS A 66 14.37 -5.59 -8.21
N GLY A 67 13.75 -5.27 -7.08
CA GLY A 67 14.00 -5.90 -5.79
C GLY A 67 13.39 -7.29 -5.64
N CYS A 68 12.68 -7.79 -6.66
CA CYS A 68 12.09 -9.12 -6.68
C CYS A 68 12.96 -10.09 -7.49
N THR A 69 13.08 -11.33 -7.03
CA THR A 69 13.77 -12.40 -7.74
C THR A 69 13.00 -13.71 -7.58
N LEU A 70 12.91 -14.50 -8.65
CA LEU A 70 12.35 -15.85 -8.58
C LEU A 70 13.45 -16.84 -8.21
N THR A 71 13.21 -17.65 -7.19
CA THR A 71 14.12 -18.72 -6.76
C THR A 71 13.45 -20.08 -6.95
N PRO A 72 14.14 -21.09 -7.50
CA PRO A 72 13.54 -22.41 -7.68
C PRO A 72 13.14 -23.03 -6.32
N ARG A 73 11.99 -23.70 -6.29
CA ARG A 73 11.53 -24.51 -5.16
C ARG A 73 11.19 -25.93 -5.59
N SER A 74 11.36 -26.89 -4.69
CA SER A 74 11.01 -28.30 -4.92
C SER A 74 9.73 -28.69 -4.20
N GLY A 75 8.94 -29.59 -4.80
CA GLY A 75 7.72 -30.11 -4.19
C GLY A 75 6.91 -31.00 -5.14
N PHE A 76 5.79 -31.54 -4.67
CA PHE A 76 4.93 -32.47 -5.44
C PHE A 76 4.54 -31.95 -6.84
N LEU A 77 4.37 -30.63 -6.98
CA LEU A 77 3.97 -29.98 -8.23
C LEU A 77 5.05 -29.09 -8.86
N SER A 78 6.29 -29.07 -8.33
CA SER A 78 7.34 -28.16 -8.85
C SER A 78 7.62 -28.39 -10.33
N ASP A 79 7.53 -29.63 -10.79
CA ASP A 79 7.83 -29.98 -12.19
C ASP A 79 6.58 -29.91 -13.09
N ARG A 80 5.43 -29.52 -12.51
CA ARG A 80 4.14 -29.49 -13.21
C ARG A 80 3.78 -28.09 -13.68
N THR A 81 4.07 -27.05 -12.91
CA THR A 81 3.79 -25.65 -13.29
C THR A 81 4.77 -24.66 -12.65
N ASN A 82 5.01 -23.52 -13.34
CA ASN A 82 5.86 -22.44 -12.81
C ASN A 82 5.32 -21.83 -11.50
N ARG A 83 4.00 -21.88 -11.26
CA ARG A 83 3.40 -21.43 -10.00
C ARG A 83 3.93 -22.20 -8.79
N HIS A 84 4.27 -23.47 -8.98
CA HIS A 84 4.79 -24.34 -7.93
C HIS A 84 6.31 -24.56 -8.04
N ALA A 85 6.95 -24.09 -9.11
CA ALA A 85 8.38 -24.25 -9.35
C ALA A 85 9.23 -23.12 -8.77
N PHE A 86 8.64 -21.98 -8.40
CA PHE A 86 9.39 -20.82 -7.92
C PHE A 86 8.78 -20.19 -6.66
N ASP A 87 9.65 -19.67 -5.81
CA ASP A 87 9.33 -18.72 -4.76
C ASP A 87 9.71 -17.30 -5.21
N LEU A 88 8.90 -16.32 -4.78
CA LEU A 88 9.22 -14.91 -4.94
C LEU A 88 10.04 -14.44 -3.75
N THR A 89 11.33 -14.22 -3.95
CA THR A 89 12.22 -13.60 -2.98
C THR A 89 12.22 -12.09 -3.18
N ILE A 90 12.06 -11.34 -2.10
CA ILE A 90 12.02 -9.87 -2.11
C ILE A 90 13.18 -9.36 -1.27
N ALA A 91 13.94 -8.40 -1.82
CA ALA A 91 15.01 -7.73 -1.11
C ALA A 91 14.49 -7.13 0.22
N ALA A 92 15.27 -7.32 1.29
CA ALA A 92 14.82 -6.99 2.65
C ALA A 92 14.53 -5.48 2.82
N ASP A 93 15.32 -4.62 2.19
CA ASP A 93 15.14 -3.17 2.20
C ASP A 93 13.85 -2.75 1.47
N VAL A 94 13.57 -3.33 0.31
CA VAL A 94 12.33 -3.08 -0.45
C VAL A 94 11.11 -3.52 0.34
N LYS A 95 11.19 -4.70 0.97
CA LYS A 95 10.11 -5.22 1.81
C LYS A 95 9.85 -4.31 3.01
N ALA A 96 10.92 -3.83 3.66
CA ALA A 96 10.82 -2.91 4.79
C ALA A 96 10.24 -1.55 4.38
N GLU A 97 10.66 -1.00 3.24
CA GLU A 97 10.13 0.26 2.71
C GLU A 97 8.64 0.13 2.36
N SER A 98 8.25 -0.94 1.68
CA SER A 98 6.84 -1.24 1.38
C SER A 98 6.01 -1.37 2.66
N ALA A 99 6.54 -2.04 3.69
CA ALA A 99 5.85 -2.19 4.96
C ALA A 99 5.62 -0.85 5.67
N LEU A 100 6.60 0.07 5.62
CA LEU A 100 6.44 1.42 6.15
C LEU A 100 5.31 2.17 5.43
N TYR A 101 5.30 2.17 4.10
CA TYR A 101 4.24 2.87 3.34
C TYR A 101 2.85 2.27 3.57
N LYS A 102 2.74 0.94 3.65
CA LYS A 102 1.48 0.28 4.03
C LYS A 102 0.98 0.74 5.40
N ARG A 103 1.88 0.90 6.37
CA ARG A 103 1.54 1.37 7.72
C ARG A 103 1.03 2.81 7.70
N ILE A 104 1.70 3.69 6.95
CA ILE A 104 1.26 5.08 6.75
C ILE A 104 -0.13 5.12 6.11
N ALA A 105 -0.33 4.37 5.01
CA ALA A 105 -1.62 4.32 4.33
C ALA A 105 -2.73 3.77 5.25
N LEU A 106 -2.44 2.72 6.02
CA LEU A 106 -3.38 2.16 7.00
C LEU A 106 -3.82 3.20 8.03
N ASP A 107 -2.87 3.89 8.65
CA ASP A 107 -3.16 4.79 9.77
C ASP A 107 -3.74 6.12 9.32
N LEU A 108 -3.25 6.70 8.21
CA LEU A 108 -3.66 8.02 7.76
C LEU A 108 -4.83 8.02 6.78
N ILE A 109 -5.00 6.95 6.00
CA ILE A 109 -6.03 6.86 4.95
C ILE A 109 -7.13 5.89 5.39
N PHE A 110 -6.78 4.61 5.57
CA PHE A 110 -7.79 3.55 5.73
C PHE A 110 -8.53 3.64 7.06
N ARG A 111 -7.85 4.09 8.12
CA ARG A 111 -8.45 4.36 9.43
C ARG A 111 -9.08 5.76 9.54
N SER A 112 -9.07 6.56 8.48
CA SER A 112 -9.69 7.88 8.52
C SER A 112 -11.21 7.77 8.73
N PRO A 113 -11.81 8.62 9.58
CA PRO A 113 -13.26 8.62 9.79
C PRO A 113 -14.05 8.81 8.49
N GLN A 114 -13.50 9.61 7.56
CA GLN A 114 -14.11 9.90 6.27
C GLN A 114 -14.21 8.64 5.40
N LEU A 115 -13.13 7.86 5.29
CA LEU A 115 -13.15 6.63 4.51
C LEU A 115 -14.05 5.57 5.16
N GLN A 116 -13.98 5.42 6.48
CA GLN A 116 -14.83 4.50 7.23
C GLN A 116 -16.33 4.78 7.05
N GLN A 117 -16.73 6.06 6.96
CA GLN A 117 -18.11 6.43 6.65
C GLN A 117 -18.53 6.03 5.23
N ILE A 118 -17.63 6.14 4.26
CA ILE A 118 -17.89 5.72 2.88
C ILE A 118 -18.04 4.20 2.82
N GLU A 119 -17.17 3.45 3.48
CA GLU A 119 -17.24 1.99 3.56
C GLU A 119 -18.56 1.52 4.19
N PHE A 120 -18.97 2.12 5.31
CA PHE A 120 -20.24 1.81 5.97
C PHE A 120 -21.44 2.04 5.04
N LYS A 121 -21.48 3.19 4.36
CA LYS A 121 -22.56 3.51 3.40
C LYS A 121 -22.55 2.56 2.22
N GLY A 122 -21.37 2.23 1.69
CA GLY A 122 -21.19 1.28 0.60
C GLY A 122 -21.75 -0.10 0.95
N GLY A 123 -21.37 -0.63 2.12
CA GLY A 123 -21.89 -1.90 2.63
C GLY A 123 -23.42 -1.91 2.72
N HIS A 124 -24.01 -0.87 3.29
CA HIS A 124 -25.47 -0.74 3.40
C HIS A 124 -26.18 -0.70 2.05
N ILE A 125 -25.59 -0.03 1.06
CA ILE A 125 -26.15 0.01 -0.31
C ILE A 125 -26.09 -1.39 -0.94
N LEU A 126 -24.95 -2.07 -0.85
CA LEU A 126 -24.76 -3.40 -1.42
C LEU A 126 -25.71 -4.43 -0.79
N GLU A 127 -25.88 -4.39 0.54
CA GLU A 127 -26.81 -5.26 1.27
C GLU A 127 -28.26 -5.07 0.81
N LYS A 128 -28.70 -3.82 0.66
CA LYS A 128 -30.04 -3.49 0.17
C LYS A 128 -30.26 -3.95 -1.26
N LEU A 129 -29.29 -3.71 -2.15
CA LEU A 129 -29.36 -4.16 -3.54
C LEU A 129 -29.45 -5.68 -3.61
N PHE A 130 -28.59 -6.38 -2.88
CA PHE A 130 -28.60 -7.84 -2.82
C PHE A 130 -29.94 -8.37 -2.32
N THR A 131 -30.45 -7.83 -1.21
CA THR A 131 -31.74 -8.23 -0.63
C THR A 131 -32.89 -8.03 -1.61
N ALA A 132 -32.94 -6.87 -2.29
CA ALA A 132 -33.97 -6.58 -3.28
C ALA A 132 -33.93 -7.55 -4.46
N LEU A 133 -32.74 -7.87 -4.97
CA LEU A 133 -32.57 -8.85 -6.07
C LEU A 133 -33.00 -10.26 -5.64
N CYS A 134 -32.60 -10.72 -4.44
CA CYS A 134 -33.02 -12.01 -3.91
C CYS A 134 -34.54 -12.12 -3.75
N GLN A 135 -35.21 -11.03 -3.38
CA GLN A 135 -36.66 -11.00 -3.18
C GLN A 135 -37.47 -10.94 -4.47
N ASN A 136 -36.91 -10.40 -5.56
CA ASN A 136 -37.68 -10.04 -6.76
C ASN A 136 -37.18 -10.70 -8.06
N CYS A 137 -36.05 -11.40 -8.03
CA CYS A 137 -35.48 -12.05 -9.21
C CYS A 137 -35.30 -13.58 -9.05
N ALA A 138 -35.98 -14.18 -8.06
CA ALA A 138 -36.08 -15.63 -7.89
C ALA A 138 -37.17 -16.23 -8.80
#